data_AF-V5GUE2-F1
#
_entry.id   AF-V5GUE2-F1
#
_cell.length_a   1.000
_cell.length_b   1.000
_cell.length_c   1.000
_cell.angle_alpha   90.00
_cell.angle_beta   90.00
_cell.angle_gamma   90.00
#
_symmetry.space_group_name_H-M   'P 1'
#
loop_
_entity.id
_entity.type
_entity.pdbx_description
1 polymer ?
#
loop_
_entity_poly.entity_id
_entity_poly.type
_entity_poly.pdbx_seq_one_letter_code
_entity_poly.pdbx_strand_id
1 'polypeptide(L)'
;MIPIPSSIPPAEPVLLQHVMRVKWQINEWSQARSASITSFDPTQYGWILKNNVLCYNYFEGDTAMEMLQKFICSCSGKLPCSDEDICSCLSQGFKCCDLCNCSIKCQNAEIQTDDTDSETEN
;
A
#
# COMPACT_ATOMS: atom_id res chain seq x y z
N MET A 1 2.71 20.01 -0.81
CA MET A 1 3.10 19.09 -1.90
C MET A 1 4.53 18.68 -1.61
N ILE A 2 4.76 17.43 -1.21
CA ILE A 2 6.11 16.95 -0.86
C ILE A 2 6.88 16.75 -2.18
N PRO A 3 8.06 17.36 -2.36
CA PRO A 3 8.83 17.19 -3.58
C PRO A 3 9.30 15.74 -3.69
N ILE A 4 8.95 15.07 -4.79
CA ILE A 4 9.43 13.73 -5.11
C ILE A 4 10.87 13.90 -5.63
N PRO A 5 11.88 13.26 -5.03
CA PRO A 5 13.24 13.32 -5.54
C PRO A 5 13.27 12.81 -6.98
N SER A 6 13.84 13.59 -7.92
CA SER A 6 13.90 13.28 -9.36
C SER A 6 14.67 11.99 -9.71
N SER A 7 15.24 11.31 -8.71
CA SER A 7 16.07 10.12 -8.85
C SER A 7 15.35 8.82 -8.48
N ILE A 8 14.13 8.88 -7.94
CA ILE A 8 13.37 7.68 -7.57
C ILE A 8 12.43 7.33 -8.73
N PRO A 9 12.52 6.13 -9.32
CA PRO A 9 11.56 5.71 -10.33
C PRO A 9 10.15 5.71 -9.74
N PRO A 10 9.12 6.01 -10.53
CA PRO A 10 7.74 5.93 -10.06
C PRO A 10 7.45 4.53 -9.53
N ALA A 11 6.71 4.44 -8.42
CA ALA A 11 6.22 3.16 -7.93
C ALA A 11 5.39 2.46 -9.01
N GLU A 12 5.45 1.13 -9.06
CA GLU A 12 4.80 0.33 -10.10
C GLU A 12 3.32 0.70 -10.34
N PRO A 13 2.48 0.90 -9.30
CA PRO A 13 1.08 1.27 -9.53
C PRO A 13 0.92 2.68 -10.15
N VAL A 14 1.81 3.61 -9.83
CA VAL A 14 1.82 4.97 -10.42
C VAL A 14 2.24 4.90 -11.89
N LEU A 15 3.24 4.08 -12.20
CA LEU A 15 3.69 3.84 -13.57
C LEU A 15 2.56 3.23 -14.41
N LEU A 16 1.85 2.23 -13.87
CA LEU A 16 0.73 1.60 -14.55
C LEU A 16 -0.35 2.63 -14.90
N GLN A 17 -0.75 3.46 -13.94
CA GLN A 17 -1.72 4.53 -14.17
C GLN A 17 -1.23 5.54 -15.23
N HIS A 18 0.06 5.87 -15.24
CA HIS A 18 0.63 6.73 -16.27
C HIS A 18 0.55 6.10 -17.67
N VAL A 19 0.93 4.83 -17.81
CA VAL A 19 0.86 4.10 -19.09
C VAL A 19 -0.58 4.05 -19.60
N MET A 20 -1.55 3.80 -18.71
CA MET A 20 -2.97 3.81 -19.07
C MET A 20 -3.42 5.18 -19.63
N ARG A 21 -3.06 6.28 -18.96
CA ARG A 21 -3.40 7.64 -19.44
C ARG A 21 -2.81 7.91 -20.82
N VAL A 22 -1.54 7.57 -21.02
CA VAL A 22 -0.85 7.75 -22.31
C VAL A 22 -1.52 6.91 -23.40
N LYS A 23 -1.92 5.68 -23.10
CA LYS A 23 -2.64 4.81 -24.05
C LYS A 23 -3.94 5.45 -24.54
N TRP A 24 -4.72 6.04 -23.65
CA TRP A 24 -5.94 6.77 -24.03
C TRP A 24 -5.62 7.99 -24.89
N GLN A 25 -4.63 8.80 -24.49
CA GLN A 25 -4.21 9.98 -25.25
C GLN A 25 -3.76 9.62 -26.67
N ILE A 26 -2.98 8.55 -26.82
CA ILE A 26 -2.55 8.05 -28.12
C ILE A 26 -3.76 7.61 -28.97
N ASN A 27 -4.75 6.94 -28.39
CA ASN A 27 -5.97 6.54 -29.11
C ASN A 27 -6.71 7.76 -29.69
N GLU A 28 -6.90 8.81 -28.89
CA GLU A 28 -7.50 10.07 -29.35
C GLU A 28 -6.69 10.72 -30.46
N TRP A 29 -5.39 10.90 -30.22
CA TRP A 29 -4.51 11.63 -31.15
C TRP A 29 -4.28 10.88 -32.46
N SER A 30 -4.25 9.55 -32.42
CA SER A 30 -4.11 8.71 -33.63
C SER A 30 -5.29 8.90 -34.59
N GLN A 31 -6.45 9.31 -34.08
CA GLN A 31 -7.69 9.50 -34.83
C GLN A 31 -8.01 10.98 -35.08
N ALA A 32 -7.11 11.91 -34.76
CA ALA A 32 -7.36 13.36 -34.81
C ALA A 32 -7.75 13.90 -36.20
N ARG A 33 -7.49 13.13 -37.27
CA ARG A 33 -7.85 13.47 -38.65
C ARG A 33 -9.12 12.77 -39.14
N SER A 34 -9.68 11.87 -38.35
CA SER A 34 -10.87 11.11 -38.69
C SER A 34 -12.13 11.94 -38.40
N ALA A 35 -13.10 11.91 -39.30
CA ALA A 35 -14.40 12.60 -39.11
C ALA A 35 -15.26 11.96 -38.00
N SER A 36 -14.98 10.70 -37.66
CA SER A 36 -15.59 9.97 -36.55
C SER A 36 -14.48 9.32 -35.74
N ILE A 37 -14.46 9.57 -34.43
CA ILE A 37 -13.49 9.01 -33.49
C ILE A 37 -14.18 7.93 -32.69
N THR A 38 -13.55 6.76 -32.60
CA THR A 38 -13.96 5.73 -31.62
C THR A 38 -13.15 5.98 -30.36
N SER A 39 -13.69 6.83 -29.49
CA SER A 39 -13.05 7.20 -28.23
C SER A 39 -13.24 6.11 -27.19
N PHE A 40 -12.18 5.79 -26.47
CA PHE A 40 -12.28 4.91 -25.30
C PHE A 40 -12.81 5.67 -24.10
N ASP A 41 -13.52 4.99 -23.21
CA ASP A 41 -13.95 5.57 -21.93
C ASP A 41 -12.70 5.90 -21.08
N PRO A 42 -12.39 7.19 -20.83
CA PRO A 42 -11.17 7.59 -20.14
C PRO A 42 -11.10 7.04 -18.70
N THR A 43 -12.24 6.75 -18.08
CA THR A 43 -12.28 6.24 -16.69
C THR A 43 -11.68 4.84 -16.55
N GLN A 44 -11.55 4.11 -17.66
CA GLN A 44 -10.87 2.81 -17.72
C GLN A 44 -9.36 2.95 -18.01
N TYR A 45 -8.85 4.18 -18.18
CA TYR A 45 -7.49 4.46 -18.62
C TYR A 45 -6.79 5.49 -17.71
N GLY A 46 -6.93 5.34 -16.40
CA GLY A 46 -6.22 6.14 -15.42
C GLY A 46 -6.67 7.59 -15.31
N TRP A 47 -7.93 7.85 -15.67
CA TRP A 47 -8.65 9.10 -15.39
C TRP A 47 -9.80 8.84 -14.43
N ILE A 48 -10.20 9.86 -13.70
CA ILE A 48 -11.39 9.84 -12.84
C ILE A 48 -12.24 11.08 -13.11
N LEU A 49 -13.56 10.90 -13.10
CA LEU A 49 -14.50 12.00 -13.25
C LEU A 49 -14.77 12.62 -11.87
N LYS A 50 -14.32 13.85 -11.65
CA LYS A 50 -14.58 14.62 -10.42
C LYS A 50 -15.24 15.93 -10.80
N ASN A 51 -16.43 16.20 -10.26
CA ASN A 51 -17.21 17.40 -10.56
C ASN A 51 -17.36 17.66 -12.07
N ASN A 52 -17.63 16.60 -12.84
CA ASN A 52 -17.76 16.64 -14.30
C ASN A 52 -16.48 17.07 -15.05
N VAL A 53 -15.31 16.99 -14.40
CA VAL A 53 -14.00 17.26 -14.99
C VAL A 53 -13.14 16.00 -14.90
N LEU A 54 -12.47 15.65 -15.99
CA LEU A 54 -11.50 14.56 -16.01
C LEU A 54 -10.24 14.98 -15.26
N CYS A 55 -9.93 14.23 -14.21
CA CYS A 55 -8.73 14.39 -13.39
C CYS A 55 -7.86 13.13 -13.53
N TYR A 56 -6.56 13.27 -13.31
CA TYR A 56 -5.66 12.11 -13.33
C TYR A 56 -5.96 11.20 -12.14
N ASN A 57 -6.06 9.91 -12.41
CA ASN A 57 -5.92 8.90 -11.38
C ASN A 57 -4.42 8.65 -11.15
N TYR A 58 -3.86 9.18 -10.08
CA TYR A 58 -2.40 9.11 -9.87
C TYR A 58 -1.94 7.74 -9.41
N PHE A 59 -2.80 6.99 -8.71
CA PHE A 59 -2.43 5.78 -8.02
C PHE A 59 -3.69 4.97 -7.72
N GLU A 60 -3.60 3.64 -7.86
CA GLU A 60 -4.58 2.68 -7.36
C GLU A 60 -3.86 1.66 -6.49
N GLY A 61 -4.53 1.23 -5.42
CA GLY A 61 -4.00 0.30 -4.44
C GLY A 61 -4.08 0.87 -3.03
N ASP A 62 -3.52 0.12 -2.08
CA ASP A 62 -3.45 0.58 -0.70
C ASP A 62 -2.40 1.67 -0.55
N THR A 63 -2.80 2.77 0.08
CA THR A 63 -1.87 3.74 0.63
C THR A 63 -1.02 3.08 1.72
N ALA A 64 0.13 3.68 2.04
CA ALA A 64 0.97 3.21 3.13
C ALA A 64 0.20 3.10 4.45
N MET A 65 -0.75 4.00 4.70
CA MET A 65 -1.61 3.95 5.90
C MET A 65 -2.53 2.73 5.89
N GLU A 66 -3.20 2.47 4.77
CA GLU A 66 -4.10 1.31 4.62
C GLU A 66 -3.32 0.00 4.73
N MET A 67 -2.10 -0.04 4.17
CA MET A 67 -1.20 -1.19 4.31
C MET A 67 -0.79 -1.40 5.77
N LEU A 68 -0.35 -0.35 6.46
CA LEU A 68 0.01 -0.42 7.90
C LEU A 68 -1.16 -0.92 8.75
N GLN A 69 -2.39 -0.50 8.45
CA GLN A 69 -3.56 -0.95 9.18
C GLN A 69 -3.82 -2.46 9.03
N LYS A 70 -3.44 -3.07 7.91
CA LYS A 70 -3.52 -4.54 7.70
C LYS A 70 -2.51 -5.32 8.54
N PHE A 71 -1.44 -4.67 9.01
CA PHE A 71 -0.42 -5.29 9.86
C PHE A 71 -0.73 -5.23 11.35
N ILE A 72 -1.82 -4.56 11.76
CA ILE A 72 -2.21 -4.45 13.17
C ILE A 72 -3.14 -5.62 13.56
N CYS A 73 -2.76 -6.36 14.61
CA CYS A 73 -3.55 -7.47 15.18
C CYS A 73 -4.95 -6.97 15.61
N SER A 74 -6.02 -7.68 15.25
CA SER A 74 -7.37 -7.37 15.75
C SER A 74 -7.66 -7.95 17.15
N CYS A 75 -6.70 -8.70 17.73
CA CYS A 75 -6.84 -9.42 19.00
C CYS A 75 -7.20 -8.51 20.18
N SER A 76 -6.83 -7.21 20.14
CA SER A 76 -7.29 -6.16 21.07
C SER A 76 -7.20 -6.55 22.56
N GLY A 77 -6.14 -7.24 22.97
CA GLY A 77 -5.94 -7.64 24.36
C GLY A 77 -6.80 -8.81 24.86
N LYS A 78 -7.72 -9.33 24.04
CA LYS A 78 -8.65 -10.40 24.44
C LYS A 78 -8.01 -11.78 24.46
N LEU A 79 -7.02 -11.99 23.59
CA LEU A 79 -6.39 -13.29 23.36
C LEU A 79 -4.86 -13.13 23.29
N PRO A 80 -4.10 -14.16 23.67
CA PRO A 80 -2.64 -14.11 23.75
C PRO A 80 -1.95 -14.16 22.39
N CYS A 81 -2.67 -14.07 21.26
CA CYS A 81 -2.10 -14.12 19.91
C CYS A 81 -1.31 -15.42 19.63
N SER A 82 -1.81 -16.54 20.12
CA SER A 82 -1.18 -17.87 20.03
C SER A 82 -1.72 -18.73 18.89
N ASP A 83 -2.76 -18.27 18.21
CA ASP A 83 -3.54 -19.03 17.24
C ASP A 83 -3.59 -18.24 15.93
N GLU A 84 -3.21 -18.90 14.83
CA GLU A 84 -3.20 -18.35 13.47
C GLU A 84 -4.60 -18.01 12.99
N ASP A 85 -5.63 -18.77 13.37
CA ASP A 85 -7.01 -18.50 12.96
C ASP A 85 -7.59 -17.23 13.63
N ILE A 86 -6.92 -16.75 14.67
CA ILE A 86 -7.38 -15.63 15.51
C ILE A 86 -6.52 -14.38 15.28
N CYS A 87 -5.20 -14.54 15.19
CA CYS A 87 -4.25 -13.45 15.09
C CYS A 87 -3.83 -13.20 13.65
N SER A 88 -4.30 -12.09 13.08
CA SER A 88 -3.95 -11.68 11.70
C SER A 88 -2.45 -11.46 11.49
N CYS A 89 -1.69 -11.07 12.51
CA CYS A 89 -0.23 -10.96 12.39
C CYS A 89 0.41 -12.34 12.25
N LEU A 90 -0.02 -13.30 13.09
CA LEU A 90 0.55 -14.65 13.11
C LEU A 90 0.18 -15.42 11.83
N SER A 91 -1.05 -15.33 11.34
CA SER A 91 -1.46 -15.98 10.08
C SER A 91 -0.73 -15.45 8.86
N GLN A 92 -0.30 -14.18 8.90
CA GLN A 92 0.51 -13.58 7.85
C GLN A 92 2.02 -13.82 8.05
N GLY A 93 2.43 -14.54 9.10
CA GLY A 93 3.83 -14.85 9.40
C GLY A 93 4.63 -13.71 10.03
N PHE A 94 3.96 -12.67 10.53
CA PHE A 94 4.60 -11.53 11.20
C PHE A 94 4.54 -11.66 12.72
N LYS A 95 5.52 -11.07 13.40
CA LYS A 95 5.45 -10.83 14.84
C LYS A 95 4.59 -9.60 15.13
N CYS A 96 3.84 -9.65 16.22
CA CYS A 96 3.11 -8.49 16.74
C CYS A 96 4.12 -7.44 17.21
N CYS A 97 3.94 -6.21 16.75
CA CYS A 97 4.72 -5.03 17.17
C CYS A 97 3.92 -4.13 18.13
N ASP A 98 4.54 -3.07 18.63
CA ASP A 98 3.95 -2.13 19.60
C ASP A 98 2.69 -1.40 19.09
N LEU A 99 2.49 -1.33 17.77
CA LEU A 99 1.26 -0.79 17.19
C LEU A 99 0.05 -1.71 17.40
N CYS A 100 0.30 -2.98 17.70
CA CYS A 100 -0.74 -3.94 17.98
C CYS A 100 -1.21 -3.78 19.42
N ASN A 101 -2.52 -3.55 19.61
CA ASN A 101 -3.12 -3.44 20.93
C ASN A 101 -3.35 -4.83 21.56
N CYS A 102 -2.40 -5.76 21.41
CA CYS A 102 -2.51 -7.11 21.94
C CYS A 102 -2.29 -7.10 23.48
N SER A 103 -2.52 -8.22 24.17
CA SER A 103 -2.40 -8.28 25.65
C SER A 103 -0.93 -8.15 26.08
N ILE A 104 -0.67 -7.76 27.33
CA ILE A 104 0.67 -7.80 27.97
C ILE A 104 1.30 -9.20 27.85
N LYS A 105 0.47 -10.26 27.71
CA LYS A 105 0.90 -11.64 27.50
C LYS A 105 0.81 -12.08 26.03
N CYS A 106 1.22 -11.22 25.10
CA CYS A 106 1.29 -11.58 23.67
C CYS A 106 2.35 -12.65 23.45
N GLN A 107 1.94 -13.82 22.94
CA GLN A 107 2.82 -14.94 22.62
C GLN A 107 3.46 -14.84 21.22
N ASN A 108 3.01 -13.87 20.41
CA ASN A 108 3.57 -13.57 19.09
C ASN A 108 4.38 -12.27 19.07
N ALA A 109 4.91 -11.81 20.22
CA ALA A 109 5.76 -10.62 20.26
C ALA A 109 7.14 -10.86 19.62
N GLU A 110 7.79 -9.79 19.19
CA GLU A 110 9.24 -9.84 18.89
C GLU A 110 10.02 -10.13 20.18
N ILE A 111 10.92 -11.12 20.13
CA ILE A 111 11.81 -11.41 21.25
C ILE A 111 12.88 -10.32 21.21
N GLN A 112 12.83 -9.37 22.14
CA GLN A 112 13.97 -8.51 22.40
C GLN A 112 15.05 -9.37 23.04
N THR A 113 16.10 -9.70 22.28
CA THR A 113 17.34 -10.19 22.85
C THR A 113 18.02 -8.99 23.50
N ASP A 114 17.80 -8.80 24.80
CA ASP A 114 18.67 -7.93 25.59
C ASP A 114 20.07 -8.55 25.54
N ASP A 115 20.95 -7.96 24.72
CA ASP A 115 22.39 -8.21 24.75
C ASP A 115 22.95 -7.70 26.09
N THR A 116 22.73 -8.47 27.16
CA THR A 116 23.53 -8.32 28.37
C THR A 116 24.93 -8.88 28.10
N ASP A 117 25.82 -8.01 27.62
CA ASP A 117 27.27 -8.18 27.72
C ASP A 117 27.64 -8.21 29.22
N SER A 118 27.64 -9.41 29.80
CA SER A 118 28.30 -9.64 31.08
C SER A 118 29.82 -9.70 30.81
N GLU A 119 30.48 -8.56 30.91
CA GLU A 119 31.94 -8.47 31.05
C GLU A 119 32.36 -9.23 32.31
N THR A 120 32.86 -10.45 32.15
CA THR A 120 33.67 -11.10 33.19
C THR A 120 35.12 -10.70 32.99
N GLU A 121 35.56 -9.68 33.73
CA GLU A 121 36.98 -9.42 33.98
C GLU A 121 37.60 -10.63 34.72
N ASN A 122 38.69 -11.16 34.18
CA ASN A 122 39.59 -12.12 34.81
C ASN A 122 40.98 -11.48 34.91
#